data_AF-A0A7S1PN29-F1
#
_entry.id   AF-A0A7S1PN29-F1
#
_cell.length_a   1.000
_cell.length_b   1.000
_cell.length_c   1.000
_cell.angle_alpha   90.00
_cell.angle_beta   90.00
_cell.angle_gamma   90.00
#
_symmetry.space_group_name_H-M   'P 1'
#
loop_
_entity.id
_entity.type
_entity.pdbx_description
1 polymer ?
#
loop_
_entity_poly.entity_id
_entity_poly.type
_entity_poly.pdbx_seq_one_letter_code
_entity_poly.pdbx_strand_id
1 'polypeptide(L)'
;ECQPTLHLGQLNPHLEHSIFDALYNTEASHFTHPQGTSQVSSFGFGGSNGHVIFHGRTMQDVGSIRERILRRLGKMSPPEVRPVGTDPNEWEADLPGADVRPGDVYRIEISSEDPSDTPLKWVLESREPEDPDSGDTFYSITGNFNDWQDDRMGRGEEPGRHVAVVEVPPGGVLEFRFLKDGDPEQALGPEVAKCPKKLVPIVGPKAGLQTAWAVTAEPGTEFQVELCAIKGSLGVVWFKT
;
A
#
# COMPACT_ATOMS: atom_id res chain seq x y z
N GLU A 1 4.86 8.69 10.51
CA GLU A 1 4.10 9.90 10.13
C GLU A 1 5.06 11.07 10.09
N CYS A 2 4.93 11.94 9.10
CA CYS A 2 5.68 13.17 8.94
C CYS A 2 4.77 14.33 9.37
N GLN A 3 5.19 15.07 10.40
CA GLN A 3 4.39 16.17 10.97
C GLN A 3 4.53 17.46 10.13
N PRO A 4 3.52 18.34 10.13
CA PRO A 4 3.52 19.56 9.34
C PRO A 4 4.49 20.61 9.89
N THR A 5 5.11 21.34 8.97
CA THR A 5 5.82 22.58 9.26
C THR A 5 4.82 23.73 9.33
N LEU A 6 4.73 24.35 10.50
CA LEU A 6 3.82 25.47 10.72
C LEU A 6 4.34 26.75 10.07
N HIS A 7 3.44 27.69 9.81
CA HIS A 7 3.72 29.02 9.24
C HIS A 7 4.38 29.02 7.86
N LEU A 8 4.30 27.92 7.11
CA LEU A 8 4.84 27.80 5.77
C LEU A 8 3.72 27.92 4.70
N GLY A 9 2.99 29.03 4.72
CA GLY A 9 1.96 29.33 3.70
C GLY A 9 2.53 29.85 2.38
N GLN A 10 3.69 30.51 2.46
CA GLN A 10 4.44 31.02 1.31
C GLN A 10 5.93 30.79 1.57
N LEU A 11 6.63 30.22 0.58
CA LEU A 11 8.08 30.04 0.68
C LEU A 11 8.79 31.39 0.59
N ASN A 12 9.91 31.54 1.29
CA ASN A 12 10.75 32.72 1.15
C ASN A 12 11.24 32.84 -0.31
N PRO A 13 11.04 33.98 -1.01
CA PRO A 13 11.45 34.14 -2.40
C PRO A 13 12.97 34.04 -2.63
N HIS A 14 13.76 34.13 -1.56
CA HIS A 14 15.21 33.93 -1.60
C HIS A 14 15.64 32.46 -1.41
N LEU A 15 14.70 31.56 -1.09
CA LEU A 15 14.93 30.13 -1.07
C LEU A 15 14.50 29.54 -2.42
N GLU A 16 15.49 29.13 -3.21
CA GLU A 16 15.23 28.53 -4.51
C GLU A 16 15.02 27.02 -4.34
N HIS A 17 13.79 26.55 -4.58
CA HIS A 17 13.41 25.15 -4.40
C HIS A 17 14.11 24.21 -5.39
N SER A 18 14.50 24.69 -6.57
CA SER A 18 15.17 23.90 -7.61
C SER A 18 16.61 23.49 -7.22
N ILE A 19 17.21 24.18 -6.24
CA ILE A 19 18.59 23.94 -5.80
C ILE A 19 18.67 22.78 -4.80
N PHE A 20 17.58 22.48 -4.10
CA PHE A 20 17.58 21.47 -3.04
C PHE A 20 16.44 20.49 -3.27
N ASP A 21 16.79 19.20 -3.34
CA ASP A 21 15.82 18.10 -3.43
C ASP A 21 15.14 17.90 -2.07
N ALA A 22 14.26 18.83 -1.70
CA ALA A 22 13.46 18.78 -0.47
C ALA A 22 12.02 19.18 -0.74
N LEU A 23 11.13 18.35 -0.21
CA LEU A 23 9.71 18.64 -0.13
C LEU A 23 9.39 19.25 1.22
N TYR A 24 8.75 20.42 1.22
CA TYR A 24 8.30 21.05 2.45
C TYR A 24 6.90 20.54 2.84
N ASN A 25 6.81 19.79 3.94
CA ASN A 25 5.52 19.32 4.46
C ASN A 25 4.76 20.46 5.15
N THR A 26 3.64 20.89 4.57
CA THR A 26 2.71 21.89 5.15
C THR A 26 1.51 21.25 5.85
N GLU A 27 1.27 19.97 5.61
CA GLU A 27 0.29 19.14 6.29
C GLU A 27 0.94 17.84 6.76
N ALA A 28 0.28 17.14 7.68
CA ALA A 28 0.74 15.84 8.13
C ALA A 28 0.64 14.83 6.98
N SER A 29 1.66 13.98 6.82
CA SER A 29 1.76 13.01 5.72
C SER A 29 2.26 11.65 6.19
N HIS A 30 1.97 10.61 5.41
CA HIS A 30 2.46 9.27 5.71
C HIS A 30 3.95 9.16 5.35
N PHE A 31 4.70 8.51 6.23
CA PHE A 31 6.05 8.05 5.90
C PHE A 31 5.89 6.69 5.22
N THR A 32 6.08 6.66 3.90
CA THR A 32 5.77 5.51 3.05
C THR A 32 6.80 4.40 3.11
N HIS A 33 7.99 4.67 3.65
CA HIS A 33 9.08 3.71 3.69
C HIS A 33 9.08 2.90 5.00
N PRO A 34 9.36 1.58 4.95
CA PRO A 34 9.46 0.73 6.15
C PRO A 34 10.71 1.03 6.99
N GLN A 35 11.68 1.73 6.40
CA GLN A 35 12.89 2.22 7.04
C GLN A 35 13.28 3.56 6.43
N GLY A 36 14.06 4.35 7.16
CA GLY A 36 14.51 5.63 6.65
C GLY A 36 15.50 6.31 7.58
N THR A 37 16.01 7.44 7.10
CA THR A 37 16.88 8.32 7.88
C THR A 37 16.20 9.66 8.12
N SER A 38 16.33 10.19 9.32
CA SER A 38 15.92 11.55 9.67
C SER A 38 17.15 12.34 10.11
N GLN A 39 17.30 13.56 9.61
CA GLN A 39 18.47 14.40 9.89
C GLN A 39 18.03 15.67 10.62
N VAL A 40 18.72 16.01 11.71
CA VAL A 40 18.42 17.19 12.52
C VAL A 40 19.65 18.07 12.57
N SER A 41 19.49 19.31 12.12
CA SER A 41 20.53 20.35 12.17
C SER A 41 20.15 21.43 13.19
N SER A 42 21.13 21.88 13.97
CA SER A 42 20.98 22.99 14.92
C SER A 42 22.17 23.93 14.77
N PHE A 43 21.89 25.19 14.42
CA PHE A 43 22.90 26.23 14.21
C PHE A 43 22.78 27.28 15.32
N GLY A 44 23.78 27.35 16.19
CA GLY A 44 23.81 28.32 17.29
C GLY A 44 24.32 29.67 16.82
N PHE A 45 23.70 30.76 17.31
CA PHE A 45 24.14 32.13 17.00
C PHE A 45 25.62 32.37 17.33
N GLY A 46 26.15 31.72 18.38
CA GLY A 46 27.56 31.81 18.77
C GLY A 46 28.54 31.02 17.87
N GLY A 47 28.07 30.44 16.77
CA GLY A 47 28.89 29.68 15.80
C GLY A 47 29.04 28.19 16.13
N SER A 48 28.60 27.73 17.29
CA SER A 48 28.54 26.31 17.62
C SER A 48 27.37 25.63 16.93
N ASN A 49 27.68 24.66 16.07
CA ASN A 49 26.70 23.94 15.26
C ASN A 49 26.70 22.45 15.62
N GLY A 50 25.56 21.80 15.47
CA GLY A 50 25.40 20.36 15.66
C GLY A 50 24.52 19.77 14.57
N HIS A 51 24.88 18.57 14.12
CA HIS A 51 24.12 17.81 13.14
C HIS A 51 24.06 16.35 13.58
N VAL A 52 22.88 15.75 13.55
CA VAL A 52 22.65 14.36 13.95
C VAL A 52 21.83 13.66 12.88
N ILE A 53 22.26 12.45 12.53
CA ILE A 53 21.57 11.56 11.61
C ILE A 53 21.00 10.40 12.41
N PHE A 54 19.68 10.22 12.33
CA PHE A 54 18.94 9.10 12.90
C PHE A 54 18.61 8.11 11.79
N HIS A 55 18.73 6.81 12.08
CA HIS A 55 18.21 5.75 11.23
C HIS A 55 17.13 4.99 12.01
N GLY A 56 15.98 4.79 11.37
CA GLY A 56 14.86 4.06 11.92
C GLY A 56 14.38 2.99 10.95
N ARG A 57 13.94 1.86 11.50
CA ARG A 57 13.22 0.81 10.78
C ARG A 57 12.00 0.43 11.57
N THR A 58 10.95 -0.01 10.89
CA THR A 58 9.77 -0.55 11.56
C THR A 58 10.18 -1.75 12.43
N MET A 59 9.81 -1.70 13.71
CA MET A 59 10.02 -2.80 14.66
C MET A 59 8.85 -3.80 14.63
N GLN A 60 7.79 -3.48 13.87
CA GLN A 60 6.80 -4.46 13.48
C GLN A 60 7.44 -5.42 12.47
N ASP A 61 8.26 -6.31 12.99
CA ASP A 61 8.59 -7.54 12.32
C ASP A 61 7.32 -8.38 12.33
N VAL A 62 6.46 -8.15 11.35
CA VAL A 62 5.31 -9.04 11.13
C VAL A 62 5.79 -10.43 10.71
N GLY A 63 7.10 -10.66 10.53
CA GLY A 63 7.63 -11.74 9.73
C GLY A 63 7.15 -11.59 8.29
N SER A 64 7.83 -12.27 7.38
CA SER A 64 7.15 -12.63 6.14
C SER A 64 5.91 -13.48 6.48
N ILE A 65 4.85 -13.38 5.66
CA ILE A 65 3.68 -14.28 5.76
C ILE A 65 4.16 -15.74 5.83
N ARG A 66 5.21 -16.04 5.04
CA ARG A 66 5.92 -17.32 5.03
C ARG A 66 6.44 -17.72 6.41
N GLU A 67 7.15 -16.86 7.14
CA GLU A 67 7.67 -17.19 8.49
C GLU A 67 6.55 -17.45 9.50
N ARG A 68 5.43 -16.73 9.40
CA ARG A 68 4.26 -16.96 10.27
C ARG A 68 3.59 -18.30 9.96
N ILE A 69 3.42 -18.62 8.68
CA ILE A 69 2.89 -19.91 8.22
C ILE A 69 3.82 -21.04 8.66
N LEU A 70 5.14 -20.93 8.45
CA LEU A 70 6.12 -21.92 8.88
C LEU A 70 6.11 -22.14 10.40
N ARG A 71 5.97 -21.06 11.18
CA ARG A 71 5.86 -21.15 12.64
C ARG A 71 4.56 -21.84 13.08
N ARG A 72 3.47 -21.67 12.33
CA ARG A 72 2.21 -22.37 12.57
C ARG A 72 2.31 -23.84 12.17
N LEU A 73 2.86 -24.14 10.99
CA LEU A 73 3.14 -25.50 10.51
C LEU A 73 3.96 -26.32 11.51
N GLY A 74 4.99 -25.71 12.12
CA GLY A 74 5.81 -26.39 13.13
C GLY A 74 5.10 -26.70 14.45
N LYS A 75 3.93 -26.12 14.72
CA LYS A 75 3.13 -26.38 15.94
C LYS A 75 1.96 -27.34 15.71
N MET A 76 1.75 -27.77 14.48
CA MET A 76 0.60 -28.60 14.14
C MET A 76 0.80 -30.04 14.57
N SER A 77 -0.34 -30.67 14.89
CA SER A 77 -0.40 -32.12 15.03
C SER A 77 0.01 -32.79 13.72
N PRO A 78 0.68 -33.96 13.77
CA PRO A 78 1.02 -34.71 12.56
C PRO A 78 -0.25 -34.97 11.73
N PRO A 79 -0.15 -34.87 10.39
CA PRO A 79 -1.30 -35.11 9.52
C PRO A 79 -1.78 -36.55 9.67
N GLU A 80 -3.11 -36.73 9.75
CA GLU A 80 -3.72 -38.05 9.92
C GLU A 80 -4.39 -38.48 8.61
N VAL A 81 -4.31 -39.79 8.33
CA VAL A 81 -5.11 -40.45 7.29
C VAL A 81 -6.22 -41.20 7.98
N ARG A 82 -7.45 -40.80 7.72
CA ARG A 82 -8.67 -41.36 8.30
C ARG A 82 -9.32 -42.26 7.26
N PRO A 83 -9.25 -43.61 7.44
CA PRO A 83 -9.87 -44.53 6.50
C PRO A 83 -11.39 -44.47 6.63
N VAL A 84 -12.04 -43.85 5.65
CA VAL A 84 -13.50 -43.92 5.50
C VAL A 84 -13.77 -45.02 4.48
N GLY A 85 -14.43 -46.09 4.91
CA GLY A 85 -14.78 -47.21 4.03
C GLY A 85 -13.63 -48.17 3.72
N THR A 86 -13.88 -49.04 2.74
CA THR A 86 -12.92 -50.07 2.27
C THR A 86 -12.22 -49.68 0.97
N ASP A 87 -12.70 -48.64 0.29
CA ASP A 87 -12.04 -48.07 -0.88
C ASP A 87 -11.01 -47.03 -0.42
N PRO A 88 -9.70 -47.21 -0.72
CA PRO A 88 -8.67 -46.23 -0.40
C PRO A 88 -8.91 -44.83 -0.99
N ASN A 89 -9.72 -44.71 -2.05
CA ASN A 89 -10.07 -43.43 -2.64
C ASN A 89 -11.07 -42.63 -1.80
N GLU A 90 -11.78 -43.27 -0.87
CA GLU A 90 -12.72 -42.63 0.06
C GLU A 90 -12.02 -42.14 1.34
N TRP A 91 -10.74 -42.46 1.52
CA TRP A 91 -10.00 -42.08 2.72
C TRP A 91 -9.76 -40.56 2.78
N GLU A 92 -9.98 -39.99 3.94
CA GLU A 92 -9.70 -38.58 4.19
C GLU A 92 -8.25 -38.43 4.69
N ALA A 93 -7.54 -37.42 4.20
CA ALA A 93 -6.20 -37.11 4.68
C ALA A 93 -6.04 -35.61 4.90
N ASP A 94 -5.27 -35.24 5.92
CA ASP A 94 -4.86 -33.85 6.18
C ASP A 94 -3.68 -33.41 5.27
N LEU A 95 -3.39 -34.18 4.22
CA LEU A 95 -2.28 -33.97 3.28
C LEU A 95 -2.81 -33.52 1.91
N PRO A 96 -1.94 -32.88 1.09
CA PRO A 96 -2.20 -32.76 -0.35
C PRO A 96 -2.53 -34.13 -0.96
N GLY A 97 -3.45 -34.15 -1.93
CA GLY A 97 -3.85 -35.39 -2.63
C GLY A 97 -2.65 -36.13 -3.24
N ALA A 98 -2.77 -37.44 -3.45
CA ALA A 98 -1.66 -38.28 -3.92
C ALA A 98 -1.12 -37.90 -5.33
N ASP A 99 -1.83 -37.06 -6.08
CA ASP A 99 -1.53 -36.65 -7.45
C ASP A 99 -0.88 -35.27 -7.59
N VAL A 100 -0.19 -34.77 -6.54
CA VAL A 100 0.53 -33.48 -6.56
C VAL A 100 1.54 -33.39 -7.71
N ARG A 101 1.51 -32.28 -8.44
CA ARG A 101 2.45 -31.95 -9.51
C ARG A 101 3.28 -30.70 -9.16
N PRO A 102 4.51 -30.59 -9.68
CA PRO A 102 5.25 -29.33 -9.59
C PRO A 102 4.45 -28.20 -10.25
N GLY A 103 4.11 -27.16 -9.47
CA GLY A 103 3.32 -26.01 -9.93
C GLY A 103 1.88 -25.94 -9.41
N ASP A 104 1.40 -26.97 -8.70
CA ASP A 104 0.07 -26.94 -8.07
C ASP A 104 0.01 -25.90 -6.93
N VAL A 105 -1.04 -25.07 -6.94
CA VAL A 105 -1.33 -24.07 -5.92
C VAL A 105 -2.43 -24.59 -5.01
N TYR A 106 -2.16 -24.57 -3.71
CA TYR A 106 -3.10 -25.00 -2.68
C TYR A 106 -3.50 -23.81 -1.82
N ARG A 107 -4.81 -23.65 -1.60
CA ARG A 107 -5.34 -22.75 -0.59
C ARG A 107 -5.34 -23.43 0.76
N ILE A 108 -4.87 -22.69 1.76
CA ILE A 108 -4.96 -23.05 3.17
C ILE A 108 -5.69 -21.91 3.87
N GLU A 109 -6.80 -22.21 4.54
CA GLU A 109 -7.53 -21.25 5.35
C GLU A 109 -7.13 -21.43 6.82
N ILE A 110 -6.73 -20.32 7.47
CA ILE A 110 -6.35 -20.29 8.87
C ILE A 110 -7.16 -19.18 9.54
N SER A 111 -8.04 -19.54 10.47
CA SER A 111 -8.79 -18.57 11.27
C SER A 111 -8.03 -18.20 12.55
N SER A 112 -8.23 -16.97 13.02
CA SER A 112 -7.78 -16.54 14.36
C SER A 112 -8.53 -17.25 15.48
N GLU A 113 -9.69 -17.83 15.17
CA GLU A 113 -10.50 -18.62 16.10
C GLU A 113 -10.02 -20.07 16.21
N ASP A 114 -9.16 -20.54 15.29
CA ASP A 114 -8.67 -21.92 15.26
C ASP A 114 -7.59 -22.17 16.33
N PRO A 115 -7.75 -23.20 17.18
CA PRO A 115 -6.74 -23.63 18.14
C PRO A 115 -5.37 -23.86 17.50
N SER A 116 -4.29 -23.54 18.23
CA SER A 116 -2.94 -23.43 17.67
C SER A 116 -2.36 -24.69 17.00
N ASP A 117 -2.96 -25.83 17.30
CA ASP A 117 -2.62 -27.20 16.94
C ASP A 117 -3.53 -27.81 15.87
N THR A 118 -4.53 -27.05 15.39
CA THR A 118 -5.52 -27.51 14.41
C THR A 118 -4.84 -27.91 13.09
N PRO A 119 -5.11 -29.12 12.56
CA PRO A 119 -4.55 -29.57 11.29
C PRO A 119 -5.04 -28.69 10.13
N LEU A 120 -4.15 -28.38 9.19
CA LEU A 120 -4.47 -27.55 8.03
C LEU A 120 -5.12 -28.40 6.97
N LYS A 121 -6.24 -27.91 6.46
CA LYS A 121 -6.89 -28.49 5.30
C LYS A 121 -6.28 -27.87 4.03
N TRP A 122 -5.72 -28.72 3.19
CA TRP A 122 -5.18 -28.33 1.88
C TRP A 122 -6.28 -28.45 0.83
N VAL A 123 -6.64 -27.34 0.19
CA VAL A 123 -7.62 -27.33 -0.91
C VAL A 123 -6.87 -26.98 -2.19
N LEU A 124 -6.83 -27.89 -3.16
CA LEU A 124 -6.22 -27.62 -4.47
C LEU A 124 -7.02 -26.49 -5.14
N GLU A 125 -6.35 -25.35 -5.39
CA GLU A 125 -6.98 -24.16 -5.95
C GLU A 125 -6.72 -24.06 -7.46
N SER A 126 -5.48 -24.30 -7.90
CA SER A 126 -5.14 -24.37 -9.32
C SER A 126 -3.97 -25.33 -9.58
N ARG A 127 -3.86 -25.81 -10.82
CA ARG A 127 -2.74 -26.66 -11.30
C ARG A 127 -1.72 -25.88 -12.13
N GLU A 128 -1.82 -24.56 -12.11
CA GLU A 128 -0.92 -23.63 -12.78
C GLU A 128 -0.51 -22.57 -11.74
N PRO A 129 0.77 -22.19 -11.66
CA PRO A 129 1.23 -21.25 -10.65
C PRO A 129 0.69 -19.85 -10.93
N GLU A 130 -0.43 -19.50 -10.31
CA GLU A 130 -0.71 -18.12 -9.96
C GLU A 130 0.06 -17.84 -8.67
N ASP A 131 1.23 -17.21 -8.82
CA ASP A 131 1.97 -16.70 -7.69
C ASP A 131 1.16 -15.54 -7.07
N PRO A 132 0.80 -15.60 -5.77
CA PRO A 132 -0.03 -14.58 -5.13
C PRO A 132 0.65 -13.21 -4.99
N ASP A 133 1.98 -13.15 -5.21
CA ASP A 133 2.74 -11.91 -5.40
C ASP A 133 3.09 -11.63 -6.89
N SER A 134 2.65 -12.48 -7.84
CA SER A 134 2.85 -12.29 -9.29
C SER A 134 1.71 -11.59 -10.03
N GLY A 135 0.54 -11.45 -9.41
CA GLY A 135 -0.66 -11.04 -10.15
C GLY A 135 -0.80 -9.54 -10.32
N ASP A 136 0.10 -8.91 -11.07
CA ASP A 136 -0.07 -7.69 -11.90
C ASP A 136 -0.91 -6.52 -11.34
N THR A 137 -1.09 -6.45 -10.01
CA THR A 137 -2.04 -5.50 -9.42
C THR A 137 -1.52 -4.11 -9.71
N PHE A 138 -2.28 -3.37 -10.50
CA PHE A 138 -1.93 -2.02 -10.86
C PHE A 138 -2.99 -1.09 -10.34
N TYR A 139 -2.61 0.15 -10.13
CA TYR A 139 -3.56 1.18 -9.78
C TYR A 139 -3.66 2.16 -10.92
N SER A 140 -4.87 2.59 -11.21
CA SER A 140 -5.14 3.71 -12.08
C SER A 140 -5.58 4.90 -11.22
N ILE A 141 -5.14 6.09 -11.58
CA ILE A 141 -5.68 7.34 -11.05
C ILE A 141 -6.83 7.77 -11.96
N THR A 142 -7.87 8.36 -11.38
CA THR A 142 -9.04 8.85 -12.12
C THR A 142 -9.58 10.11 -11.47
N GLY A 143 -10.02 11.08 -12.25
CA GLY A 143 -10.39 12.39 -11.74
C GLY A 143 -10.97 13.34 -12.76
N ASN A 144 -11.18 14.59 -12.36
CA ASN A 144 -11.68 15.63 -13.27
C ASN A 144 -10.66 16.06 -14.34
N PHE A 145 -9.38 15.71 -14.19
CA PHE A 145 -8.32 15.98 -15.16
C PHE A 145 -8.34 15.02 -16.37
N ASN A 146 -9.02 13.87 -16.26
CA ASN A 146 -9.12 12.87 -17.32
C ASN A 146 -10.57 12.38 -17.52
N ASP A 147 -11.56 13.24 -17.27
CA ASP A 147 -12.99 12.93 -17.40
C ASP A 147 -13.44 11.63 -16.69
N TRP A 148 -12.83 11.37 -15.51
CA TRP A 148 -13.03 10.16 -14.72
C TRP A 148 -12.76 8.85 -15.48
N GLN A 149 -11.90 8.89 -16.49
CA GLN A 149 -11.38 7.69 -17.15
C GLN A 149 -10.26 7.05 -16.30
N ASP A 150 -9.90 5.82 -16.61
CA ASP A 150 -8.75 5.18 -16.00
C ASP A 150 -7.45 5.70 -16.62
N ASP A 151 -6.50 6.09 -15.77
CA ASP A 151 -5.14 6.43 -16.19
C ASP A 151 -4.14 5.65 -15.34
N ARG A 152 -3.40 4.73 -15.99
CA ARG A 152 -2.58 3.74 -15.30
C ARG A 152 -1.37 4.41 -14.64
N MET A 153 -1.23 4.24 -13.33
CA MET A 153 -0.08 4.75 -12.59
C MET A 153 1.19 3.93 -12.89
N GLY A 154 2.33 4.61 -12.97
CA GLY A 154 3.64 3.98 -13.07
C GLY A 154 4.02 3.28 -11.75
N ARG A 155 4.84 2.23 -11.84
CA ARG A 155 5.44 1.63 -10.64
C ARG A 155 6.58 2.54 -10.15
N GLY A 156 6.55 2.89 -8.87
CA GLY A 156 7.63 3.60 -8.20
C GLY A 156 8.84 2.69 -7.95
N GLU A 157 9.94 3.27 -7.47
CA GLU A 157 11.18 2.54 -7.17
C GLU A 157 11.01 1.49 -6.05
N GLU A 158 10.10 1.75 -5.12
CA GLU A 158 9.83 0.91 -3.97
C GLU A 158 8.60 -0.01 -4.20
N PRO A 159 8.62 -1.27 -3.72
CA PRO A 159 7.49 -2.17 -3.84
C PRO A 159 6.19 -1.58 -3.27
N GLY A 160 5.11 -1.69 -4.04
CA GLY A 160 3.78 -1.18 -3.66
C GLY A 160 3.59 0.34 -3.83
N ARG A 161 4.60 1.07 -4.32
CA ARG A 161 4.47 2.49 -4.67
C ARG A 161 4.01 2.64 -6.11
N HIS A 162 2.99 3.46 -6.32
CA HIS A 162 2.43 3.80 -7.62
C HIS A 162 2.44 5.31 -7.79
N VAL A 163 2.88 5.82 -8.94
CA VAL A 163 3.13 7.24 -9.17
C VAL A 163 2.44 7.69 -10.46
N ALA A 164 1.82 8.87 -10.42
CA ALA A 164 1.29 9.57 -11.58
C ALA A 164 1.58 11.07 -11.45
N VAL A 165 1.82 11.75 -12.57
CA VAL A 165 1.92 13.21 -12.62
C VAL A 165 0.64 13.72 -13.27
N VAL A 166 -0.06 14.63 -12.61
CA VAL A 166 -1.34 15.17 -13.05
C VAL A 166 -1.35 16.69 -13.01
N GLU A 167 -1.99 17.30 -14.00
CA GLU A 167 -2.09 18.76 -14.13
C GLU A 167 -3.43 19.26 -13.54
N VAL A 168 -3.38 20.40 -12.85
CA VAL A 168 -4.57 21.04 -12.28
C VAL A 168 -5.44 21.62 -13.41
N PRO A 169 -6.72 21.19 -13.54
CA PRO A 169 -7.59 21.67 -14.61
C PRO A 169 -7.90 23.17 -14.54
N PRO A 170 -8.49 23.78 -15.60
CA PRO A 170 -8.86 25.21 -15.64
C PRO A 170 -9.72 25.71 -14.48
N GLY A 171 -10.45 24.81 -13.80
CA GLY A 171 -11.25 25.14 -12.61
C GLY A 171 -10.44 25.42 -11.33
N GLY A 172 -9.12 25.22 -11.35
CA GLY A 172 -8.23 25.45 -10.19
C GLY A 172 -8.40 24.44 -9.05
N VAL A 173 -9.16 23.38 -9.28
CA VAL A 173 -9.38 22.29 -8.32
C VAL A 173 -9.13 20.97 -9.04
N LEU A 174 -8.15 20.22 -8.56
CA LEU A 174 -7.86 18.85 -8.98
C LEU A 174 -8.62 17.89 -8.06
N GLU A 175 -9.56 17.14 -8.61
CA GLU A 175 -10.29 16.09 -7.91
C GLU A 175 -9.84 14.72 -8.43
N PHE A 176 -9.45 13.79 -7.55
CA PHE A 176 -8.98 12.46 -7.95
C PHE A 176 -9.31 11.36 -6.93
N ARG A 177 -9.29 10.13 -7.40
CA ARG A 177 -9.35 8.87 -6.62
C ARG A 177 -8.56 7.78 -7.36
N PHE A 178 -8.50 6.57 -6.80
CA PHE A 178 -7.80 5.45 -7.44
C PHE A 178 -8.75 4.32 -7.78
N LEU A 179 -8.40 3.54 -8.79
CA LEU A 179 -9.07 2.29 -9.17
C LEU A 179 -8.06 1.16 -9.03
N LYS A 180 -8.42 0.11 -8.29
CA LYS A 180 -7.63 -1.12 -8.26
C LYS A 180 -7.87 -1.89 -9.56
N ASP A 181 -6.80 -2.27 -10.25
CA ASP A 181 -6.80 -2.99 -11.52
C ASP A 181 -7.58 -2.29 -12.64
N GLY A 182 -7.72 -0.95 -12.55
CA GLY A 182 -8.51 -0.15 -13.48
C GLY A 182 -10.02 -0.38 -13.39
N ASP A 183 -10.49 -1.16 -12.40
CA ASP A 183 -11.90 -1.53 -12.26
C ASP A 183 -12.70 -0.45 -11.50
N PRO A 184 -13.73 0.18 -12.13
CA PRO A 184 -14.60 1.16 -11.46
C PRO A 184 -15.34 0.59 -10.24
N GLU A 185 -15.56 -0.72 -10.19
CA GLU A 185 -16.20 -1.39 -9.05
C GLU A 185 -15.23 -1.58 -7.87
N GLN A 186 -13.93 -1.33 -8.09
CA GLN A 186 -12.87 -1.40 -7.08
C GLN A 186 -12.22 -0.04 -6.81
N ALA A 187 -13.07 0.99 -6.65
CA ALA A 187 -12.62 2.34 -6.36
C ALA A 187 -12.09 2.48 -4.91
N LEU A 188 -11.02 3.27 -4.78
CA LEU A 188 -10.37 3.69 -3.55
C LEU A 188 -10.39 5.20 -3.45
N GLY A 189 -10.82 5.72 -2.30
CA GLY A 189 -10.94 7.17 -2.09
C GLY A 189 -10.98 7.53 -0.61
N PRO A 190 -11.02 8.82 -0.27
CA PRO A 190 -11.09 9.25 1.11
C PRO A 190 -12.46 8.93 1.73
N GLU A 191 -12.52 8.82 3.05
CA GLU A 191 -13.79 8.70 3.77
C GLU A 191 -14.71 9.93 3.57
N VAL A 192 -14.13 11.12 3.39
CA VAL A 192 -14.84 12.39 3.26
C VAL A 192 -14.82 12.86 1.81
N ALA A 193 -15.95 13.34 1.29
CA ALA A 193 -16.01 13.91 -0.05
C ALA A 193 -15.18 15.22 -0.16
N LYS A 194 -14.55 15.43 -1.32
CA LYS A 194 -13.70 16.61 -1.61
C LYS A 194 -12.64 16.84 -0.53
N CYS A 195 -11.93 15.78 -0.16
CA CYS A 195 -11.02 15.82 0.98
C CYS A 195 -9.68 16.47 0.61
N PRO A 196 -9.26 17.55 1.30
CA PRO A 196 -7.96 18.16 1.06
C PRO A 196 -6.82 17.52 1.86
N LYS A 197 -7.10 16.51 2.71
CA LYS A 197 -6.15 15.95 3.67
C LYS A 197 -5.58 14.62 3.18
N LYS A 198 -4.28 14.42 3.37
CA LYS A 198 -3.58 13.16 3.03
C LYS A 198 -3.80 12.00 4.00
N LEU A 199 -4.04 12.30 5.28
CA LEU A 199 -4.12 11.30 6.35
C LEU A 199 -5.52 10.77 6.64
N VAL A 200 -6.54 11.12 5.85
CA VAL A 200 -7.87 10.56 6.08
C VAL A 200 -7.90 9.07 5.74
N PRO A 201 -8.71 8.26 6.44
CA PRO A 201 -8.87 6.86 6.10
C PRO A 201 -9.24 6.67 4.62
N ILE A 202 -8.54 5.74 3.97
CA ILE A 202 -8.84 5.32 2.61
C ILE A 202 -9.93 4.25 2.69
N VAL A 203 -11.05 4.50 2.01
CA VAL A 203 -12.20 3.60 1.94
C VAL A 203 -12.19 2.88 0.59
N GLY A 204 -12.49 1.59 0.62
CA GLY A 204 -12.52 0.70 -0.55
C GLY A 204 -11.51 -0.45 -0.40
N PRO A 205 -11.35 -1.30 -1.42
CA PRO A 205 -12.00 -1.21 -2.73
C PRO A 205 -13.52 -1.45 -2.63
N LYS A 206 -14.34 -0.56 -3.21
CA LYS A 206 -15.80 -0.73 -3.26
C LYS A 206 -16.44 -0.05 -4.47
N ALA A 207 -17.55 -0.63 -4.92
CA ALA A 207 -18.34 -0.11 -6.02
C ALA A 207 -19.04 1.20 -5.68
N GLY A 208 -19.25 2.03 -6.71
CA GLY A 208 -20.06 3.25 -6.62
C GLY A 208 -19.53 4.29 -5.62
N LEU A 209 -18.25 4.25 -5.26
CA LEU A 209 -17.62 5.29 -4.45
C LEU A 209 -17.84 6.66 -5.14
N GLN A 210 -18.12 7.71 -4.37
CA GLN A 210 -18.30 9.08 -4.90
C GLN A 210 -17.36 10.10 -4.23
N THR A 211 -16.55 9.63 -3.27
CA THR A 211 -15.58 10.47 -2.57
C THR A 211 -14.30 10.57 -3.37
N ALA A 212 -13.64 11.73 -3.27
CA ALA A 212 -12.42 12.06 -3.98
C ALA A 212 -11.58 13.01 -3.13
N TRP A 213 -10.27 12.95 -3.30
CA TRP A 213 -9.38 14.00 -2.81
C TRP A 213 -9.55 15.24 -3.66
N ALA A 214 -9.36 16.41 -3.06
CA ALA A 214 -9.48 17.70 -3.75
C ALA A 214 -8.30 18.60 -3.39
N VAL A 215 -7.56 19.04 -4.39
CA VAL A 215 -6.39 19.93 -4.24
C VAL A 215 -6.67 21.23 -4.99
N THR A 216 -6.55 22.36 -4.30
CA THR A 216 -6.73 23.69 -4.90
C THR A 216 -5.38 24.30 -5.23
N ALA A 217 -5.17 24.69 -6.48
CA ALA A 217 -3.94 25.29 -6.97
C ALA A 217 -4.19 26.07 -8.28
N GLU A 218 -3.19 26.80 -8.76
CA GLU A 218 -3.29 27.53 -10.03
C GLU A 218 -3.46 26.54 -11.20
N PRO A 219 -4.37 26.81 -12.16
CA PRO A 219 -4.50 26.01 -13.37
C PRO A 219 -3.15 25.80 -14.07
N GLY A 220 -2.89 24.58 -14.52
CA GLY A 220 -1.61 24.21 -15.12
C GLY A 220 -0.51 23.86 -14.13
N THR A 221 -0.76 23.94 -12.82
CA THR A 221 0.19 23.40 -11.83
C THR A 221 0.22 21.88 -11.92
N GLU A 222 1.42 21.31 -12.01
CA GLU A 222 1.61 19.86 -11.97
C GLU A 222 1.77 19.35 -10.53
N PHE A 223 1.19 18.18 -10.26
CA PHE A 223 1.35 17.44 -9.01
C PHE A 223 1.78 16.02 -9.30
N GLN A 224 2.81 15.56 -8.60
CA GLN A 224 3.11 14.14 -8.47
C GLN A 224 2.24 13.54 -7.37
N VAL A 225 1.36 12.63 -7.76
CA VAL A 225 0.46 11.89 -6.88
C VAL A 225 0.99 10.48 -6.72
N GLU A 226 1.05 10.02 -5.47
CA GLU A 226 1.55 8.69 -5.14
C GLU A 226 0.58 7.93 -4.26
N LEU A 227 0.36 6.68 -4.62
CA LEU A 227 -0.36 5.69 -3.83
C LEU A 227 0.64 4.63 -3.35
N CYS A 228 0.65 4.37 -2.05
CA CYS A 228 1.41 3.31 -1.43
C CYS A 228 0.45 2.21 -0.96
N ALA A 229 0.56 1.03 -1.54
CA ALA A 229 -0.25 -0.16 -1.23
C ALA A 229 0.67 -1.31 -0.78
N ILE A 230 0.84 -1.46 0.53
CA ILE A 230 1.73 -2.46 1.11
C ILE A 230 0.95 -3.33 2.09
N LYS A 231 0.84 -4.64 1.79
CA LYS A 231 0.21 -5.64 2.68
C LYS A 231 -1.19 -5.24 3.17
N GLY A 232 -2.02 -4.70 2.27
CA GLY A 232 -3.37 -4.23 2.58
C GLY A 232 -3.44 -2.87 3.29
N SER A 233 -2.29 -2.25 3.62
CA SER A 233 -2.24 -0.87 4.10
C SER A 233 -2.15 0.07 2.90
N LEU A 234 -3.01 1.08 2.87
CA LEU A 234 -3.04 2.10 1.83
C LEU A 234 -2.62 3.45 2.41
N GLY A 235 -1.82 4.20 1.66
CA GLY A 235 -1.47 5.58 1.97
C GLY A 235 -1.37 6.40 0.69
N VAL A 236 -1.76 7.67 0.76
CA VAL A 236 -1.68 8.59 -0.37
C VAL A 236 -0.82 9.80 0.01
N VAL A 237 -0.03 10.28 -0.94
CA VAL A 237 0.69 11.55 -0.84
C VAL A 237 0.66 12.24 -2.20
N TRP A 238 0.73 13.57 -2.19
CA TRP A 238 0.88 14.37 -3.39
C TRP A 238 1.69 15.61 -3.09
N PHE A 239 2.46 16.07 -4.05
CA PHE A 239 3.28 17.28 -3.95
C PHE A 239 3.38 17.96 -5.31
N LYS A 240 3.50 19.30 -5.27
CA LYS A 240 3.69 20.12 -6.45
C LYS A 240 5.07 19.85 -7.05
N THR A 241 5.13 19.62 -8.36
CA THR A 241 6.38 19.45 -9.12
C THR A 241 6.85 20.75 -9.76
#